data_AF-A0A946BVG1-F1
#
_entry.id   AF-A0A946BVG1-F1
#
_cell.length_a   1.000
_cell.length_b   1.000
_cell.length_c   1.000
_cell.angle_alpha   90.00
_cell.angle_beta   90.00
_cell.angle_gamma   90.00
#
_symmetry.space_group_name_H-M   'P 1'
#
loop_
_entity.id
_entity.type
_entity.pdbx_description
1 polymer ?
#
loop_
_entity_poly.entity_id
_entity_poly.type
_entity_poly.pdbx_seq_one_letter_code
_entity_poly.pdbx_strand_id
1 'polypeptide(L)'
;MNPPNITILTGNDNRHKYFIDCLSSKFIISEIYLENGNYPCPEPNSEDESLAWKWFFQNRDQCEEKLIQQSSQLKTKNKPKVTHINEKDLNAPETIAKIIKTNPGFIAVFGTGI
;
A
#
# COMPACT_ATOMS: atom_id res chain seq x y z
N MET A 1 -25.46 -12.72 -6.65
CA MET A 1 -24.86 -11.63 -5.86
C MET A 1 -24.00 -10.80 -6.80
N ASN A 2 -24.10 -9.47 -6.74
CA ASN A 2 -23.17 -8.61 -7.49
C ASN A 2 -21.78 -8.71 -6.87
N PRO A 3 -20.69 -8.71 -7.65
CA PRO A 3 -19.34 -8.72 -7.10
C PRO A 3 -19.15 -7.51 -6.16
N PRO A 4 -18.48 -7.68 -5.01
CA PRO A 4 -18.33 -6.61 -4.03
C PRO A 4 -17.54 -5.46 -4.63
N ASN A 5 -17.94 -4.25 -4.29
CA ASN A 5 -17.20 -3.04 -4.61
C ASN A 5 -15.95 -2.97 -3.72
N ILE A 6 -14.77 -3.23 -4.26
CA ILE A 6 -13.52 -3.32 -3.49
C ILE A 6 -12.80 -1.97 -3.48
N THR A 7 -12.55 -1.46 -2.28
CA THR A 7 -11.68 -0.30 -2.03
C THR A 7 -10.40 -0.76 -1.35
N ILE A 8 -9.25 -0.26 -1.81
CA ILE A 8 -7.94 -0.54 -1.20
C ILE A 8 -7.48 0.67 -0.39
N LEU A 9 -7.04 0.46 0.85
CA LEU A 9 -6.39 1.46 1.71
C LEU A 9 -4.97 0.97 2.02
N THR A 10 -3.95 1.70 1.61
CA THR A 10 -2.56 1.24 1.79
C THR A 10 -1.56 2.38 1.75
N GLY A 11 -0.32 2.12 2.16
CA GLY A 11 0.79 3.07 1.99
C GLY A 11 1.26 3.19 0.55
N ASN A 12 2.36 3.91 0.32
CA ASN A 12 2.90 4.17 -1.02
C ASN A 12 4.26 3.48 -1.33
N ASP A 13 4.88 2.80 -0.35
CA ASP A 13 6.09 1.99 -0.59
C ASP A 13 5.92 0.81 -1.57
N ASN A 14 7.07 0.26 -1.96
CA ASN A 14 7.23 -0.92 -2.79
C ASN A 14 6.32 -2.12 -2.44
N ARG A 15 6.25 -2.49 -1.16
CA ARG A 15 5.36 -3.57 -0.68
C ARG A 15 3.87 -3.30 -0.91
N HIS A 16 3.45 -2.03 -0.85
CA HIS A 16 2.07 -1.62 -1.08
C HIS A 16 1.74 -1.69 -2.57
N LYS A 17 2.69 -1.31 -3.43
CA LYS A 17 2.58 -1.53 -4.87
C LYS A 17 2.41 -3.01 -5.21
N TYR A 18 3.25 -3.88 -4.64
CA TYR A 18 3.11 -5.33 -4.82
C TYR A 18 1.73 -5.84 -4.39
N PHE A 19 1.22 -5.37 -3.26
CA PHE A 19 -0.12 -5.69 -2.76
C PHE A 19 -1.23 -5.25 -3.73
N ILE A 20 -1.14 -4.02 -4.26
CA ILE A 20 -2.09 -3.48 -5.24
C ILE A 20 -2.07 -4.29 -6.53
N ASP A 21 -0.88 -4.58 -7.08
CA ASP A 21 -0.74 -5.35 -8.32
C ASP A 21 -1.36 -6.75 -8.17
N CYS A 22 -1.05 -7.43 -7.06
CA CYS A 22 -1.60 -8.75 -6.76
C CYS A 22 -3.14 -8.74 -6.66
N LEU A 23 -3.72 -7.78 -5.95
CA LEU A 23 -5.18 -7.66 -5.83
C LEU A 23 -5.84 -7.29 -7.16
N SER A 24 -5.28 -6.29 -7.85
CA SER A 24 -5.80 -5.78 -9.12
C SER A 24 -5.74 -6.81 -10.25
N SER A 25 -4.84 -7.80 -10.16
CA SER A 25 -4.80 -8.94 -11.10
C SER A 25 -5.96 -9.93 -10.91
N LYS A 26 -6.53 -9.99 -9.72
CA LYS A 26 -7.55 -10.97 -9.33
C LYS A 26 -8.96 -10.37 -9.31
N PHE A 27 -9.09 -9.11 -8.91
CA PHE A 27 -10.37 -8.46 -8.67
C PHE A 27 -10.50 -7.12 -9.42
N ILE A 28 -11.73 -6.71 -9.70
CA ILE A 28 -12.03 -5.36 -10.14
C ILE A 28 -11.98 -4.45 -8.91
N ILE A 29 -11.09 -3.47 -8.93
CA ILE A 29 -10.90 -2.53 -7.83
C ILE A 29 -11.61 -1.22 -8.18
N SER A 30 -12.41 -0.68 -7.28
CA SER A 30 -13.10 0.59 -7.55
C SER A 30 -12.20 1.78 -7.29
N GLU A 31 -11.65 1.86 -6.09
CA GLU A 31 -10.81 2.98 -5.67
C GLU A 31 -9.65 2.52 -4.77
N ILE A 32 -8.54 3.24 -4.86
CA ILE A 32 -7.36 3.05 -4.04
C ILE A 32 -7.07 4.36 -3.31
N TYR A 33 -6.92 4.30 -2.00
CA TYR A 33 -6.42 5.38 -1.17
C TYR A 33 -4.98 5.07 -0.77
N LEU A 34 -4.05 5.94 -1.18
CA LEU A 34 -2.62 5.82 -0.90
C LEU A 34 -2.21 6.83 0.16
N GLU A 35 -1.92 6.33 1.37
CA GLU A 35 -1.31 7.11 2.42
C GLU A 35 0.17 7.33 2.13
N ASN A 36 0.57 8.58 2.02
CA ASN A 36 1.97 8.91 1.96
C ASN A 36 2.56 8.82 3.37
N GLY A 37 3.40 7.81 3.61
CA GLY A 37 4.11 7.66 4.87
C GLY A 37 5.62 7.77 4.67
N ASN A 38 6.32 8.30 5.66
CA ASN A 38 7.76 8.15 5.76
C ASN A 38 8.07 7.26 6.96
N TYR A 39 8.49 6.02 6.72
CA TYR A 39 8.87 5.11 7.80
C TYR A 39 10.34 5.34 8.14
N PRO A 40 10.67 5.93 9.30
CA PRO A 40 12.05 6.22 9.63
C PRO A 40 12.86 4.93 9.79
N CYS A 41 14.11 4.97 9.36
CA CYS A 41 15.09 3.97 9.77
C CYS A 41 15.28 4.12 11.30
N PRO A 42 15.31 3.02 12.07
CA PRO A 42 15.65 3.09 13.48
C PRO A 42 17.03 3.74 13.66
N GLU A 43 17.16 4.59 14.68
CA GLU A 43 18.45 5.14 15.09
C GLU A 43 19.26 4.03 15.78
N PRO A 44 20.46 3.69 15.29
CA PRO A 44 21.28 2.64 15.89
C PRO A 44 21.90 3.12 17.21
N ASN A 45 21.95 2.24 18.21
CA ASN A 45 22.61 2.49 19.50
C ASN A 45 24.12 2.15 19.48
N SER A 46 24.60 1.54 18.40
CA SER A 46 26.00 1.14 18.21
C SER A 46 26.37 1.05 16.74
N GLU A 47 27.67 1.00 16.44
CA GLU A 47 28.17 0.78 15.08
C GLU A 47 27.75 -0.59 14.52
N ASP A 48 27.80 -1.64 15.33
CA ASP A 48 27.35 -2.98 14.94
C ASP A 48 25.86 -2.98 14.58
N GLU A 49 25.03 -2.28 15.36
CA GLU A 49 23.62 -2.13 15.06
C GLU A 49 23.40 -1.32 13.76
N SER A 50 24.21 -0.28 13.52
CA SER A 50 24.17 0.48 12.27
C SER A 50 24.47 -0.40 11.05
N LEU A 51 25.50 -1.25 11.13
CA LEU A 51 25.86 -2.19 10.08
C LEU A 51 24.76 -3.24 9.86
N ALA A 52 24.15 -3.74 10.94
CA ALA A 52 23.04 -4.68 10.87
C ALA A 52 21.81 -4.05 10.19
N TRP A 53 21.43 -2.82 10.56
CA TRP A 53 20.33 -2.11 9.91
C TRP A 53 20.62 -1.86 8.44
N LYS A 54 21.82 -1.38 8.11
CA LYS A 54 22.23 -1.17 6.71
C LYS A 54 22.13 -2.45 5.90
N TRP A 55 22.67 -3.56 6.39
CA TRP A 55 22.56 -4.85 5.72
C TRP A 55 21.10 -5.28 5.56
N PHE A 56 20.28 -5.15 6.61
CA PHE A 56 18.87 -5.52 6.58
C PHE A 56 18.09 -4.75 5.50
N PHE A 57 18.17 -3.42 5.50
CA PHE A 57 17.44 -2.59 4.53
C PHE A 57 17.93 -2.79 3.11
N GLN A 58 19.23 -2.96 2.89
CA GLN A 58 19.77 -3.28 1.56
C GLN A 58 19.23 -4.61 1.00
N ASN A 59 19.22 -5.67 1.82
CA ASN A 59 18.69 -6.97 1.38
C ASN A 59 17.19 -6.91 1.16
N ARG A 60 16.48 -6.17 2.02
CA ARG A 60 15.05 -5.94 1.88
C ARG A 60 14.72 -5.25 0.56
N ASP A 61 15.40 -4.15 0.23
CA ASP A 61 15.15 -3.38 -0.99
C ASP A 61 15.36 -4.26 -2.23
N GLN A 62 16.44 -5.04 -2.27
CA GLN A 62 16.70 -5.99 -3.36
C GLN A 62 15.61 -7.07 -3.50
N CYS A 63 15.07 -7.55 -2.38
CA CYS A 63 13.98 -8.53 -2.41
C CYS A 63 12.66 -7.89 -2.88
N GLU A 64 12.32 -6.71 -2.34
CA GLU A 64 11.09 -5.99 -2.68
C GLU A 64 11.10 -5.56 -4.16
N GLU A 65 12.22 -5.08 -4.70
CA GLU A 65 12.37 -4.73 -6.11
C GLU A 65 12.09 -5.92 -7.04
N LYS A 66 12.62 -7.11 -6.73
CA LYS A 66 12.37 -8.33 -7.51
C LYS A 66 10.89 -8.69 -7.52
N LEU A 67 10.23 -8.60 -6.37
CA LEU A 67 8.80 -8.90 -6.25
C LEU A 67 7.96 -7.91 -7.06
N ILE A 68 8.30 -6.63 -7.05
CA ILE A 68 7.60 -5.61 -7.83
C ILE A 68 7.80 -5.80 -9.32
N GLN A 69 9.02 -6.12 -9.75
CA GLN A 69 9.27 -6.39 -11.17
C GLN A 69 8.39 -7.54 -11.67
N GLN A 70 8.23 -8.59 -10.87
CA GLN A 70 7.33 -9.69 -11.17
C GLN A 70 5.85 -9.26 -11.14
N SER A 71 5.41 -8.53 -10.10
CA SER A 71 4.00 -8.12 -9.96
C SER A 71 3.56 -7.12 -11.03
N SER A 72 4.47 -6.25 -11.49
CA SER A 72 4.19 -5.24 -12.51
C SER A 72 3.82 -5.84 -13.87
N GLN A 73 4.15 -7.12 -14.09
CA GLN A 73 3.79 -7.87 -15.30
C GLN A 73 2.38 -8.48 -15.21
N LEU A 74 1.76 -8.46 -14.02
CA LEU A 74 0.41 -8.97 -13.85
C LEU A 74 -0.60 -8.09 -14.58
N LYS A 75 -1.48 -8.74 -15.35
CA LYS A 75 -2.56 -8.04 -16.05
C LYS A 75 -3.65 -7.64 -15.05
N THR A 76 -3.87 -6.34 -14.87
CA THR A 76 -4.95 -5.84 -14.03
C THR A 76 -6.32 -6.05 -14.67
N LYS A 77 -7.36 -6.26 -13.85
CA LYS A 77 -8.75 -6.41 -14.31
C LYS A 77 -9.34 -5.08 -14.78
N ASN A 78 -8.87 -3.96 -14.21
CA ASN A 78 -9.28 -2.61 -14.57
C ASN A 78 -8.22 -1.56 -14.16
N LYS A 79 -8.55 -0.28 -14.34
CA LYS A 79 -7.77 0.87 -13.87
C LYS A 79 -8.55 1.60 -12.78
N PRO A 80 -8.32 1.31 -11.49
CA PRO A 80 -9.02 1.99 -10.40
C PRO A 80 -8.63 3.46 -10.32
N LYS A 81 -9.52 4.28 -9.75
CA LYS A 81 -9.16 5.63 -9.34
C LYS A 81 -8.20 5.57 -8.16
N VAL A 82 -7.17 6.41 -8.18
CA VAL A 82 -6.18 6.50 -7.08
C VAL A 82 -6.30 7.88 -6.44
N THR A 83 -6.48 7.90 -5.13
CA THR A 83 -6.56 9.11 -4.30
C THR A 83 -5.40 9.09 -3.31
N HIS A 84 -4.50 10.08 -3.38
CA HIS A 84 -3.45 10.24 -2.39
C HIS A 84 -3.98 10.97 -1.17
N ILE A 85 -3.59 10.50 0.02
CA ILE A 85 -3.89 11.11 1.32
C ILE A 85 -2.58 11.34 2.07
N ASN A 86 -2.54 12.36 2.93
CA ASN A 86 -1.35 12.62 3.73
C ASN A 86 -1.22 11.57 4.85
N GLU A 87 -0.02 11.50 5.43
CA GLU A 87 0.23 10.68 6.62
C GLU A 87 -0.77 11.04 7.73
N LYS A 88 -1.44 10.01 8.30
CA LYS A 88 -2.44 10.13 9.38
C LYS A 88 -3.78 10.74 8.97
N ASP A 89 -3.98 11.05 7.68
CA ASP A 89 -5.26 11.57 7.18
C ASP A 89 -6.25 10.46 6.80
N LEU A 90 -5.91 9.17 6.98
CA LEU A 90 -6.84 8.07 6.68
C LEU A 90 -8.13 8.17 7.51
N ASN A 91 -8.00 8.55 8.78
CA ASN A 91 -9.13 8.73 9.70
C ASN A 91 -9.71 10.14 9.71
N ALA A 92 -9.17 11.05 8.88
CA ALA A 92 -9.73 12.38 8.78
C ALA A 92 -11.20 12.27 8.33
N PRO A 93 -12.15 12.99 8.96
CA PRO A 93 -13.57 12.88 8.64
C PRO A 93 -13.88 13.02 7.14
N GLU A 94 -13.13 13.87 6.44
CA GLU A 94 -13.22 14.07 4.99
C GLU A 94 -12.76 12.86 4.17
N THR A 95 -11.75 12.11 4.62
CA THR A 95 -11.28 10.89 3.98
C THR A 95 -12.30 9.77 4.19
N ILE A 96 -12.79 9.62 5.42
CA ILE A 96 -13.86 8.66 5.75
C ILE A 96 -15.13 8.95 4.95
N ALA A 97 -15.54 10.22 4.84
CA ALA A 97 -16.70 10.62 4.03
C ALA A 97 -16.51 10.28 2.55
N LYS A 98 -15.30 10.45 1.99
CA LYS A 98 -14.99 10.01 0.62
C LYS A 98 -15.11 8.50 0.47
N ILE A 99 -14.53 7.72 1.39
CA ILE A 99 -14.59 6.25 1.36
C ILE A 99 -16.05 5.78 1.43
N ILE A 100 -16.85 6.30 2.36
CA ILE A 100 -18.27 5.95 2.49
C ILE A 100 -19.04 6.27 1.20
N LYS A 101 -18.76 7.42 0.57
CA LYS A 101 -19.41 7.82 -0.69
C LYS A 101 -19.13 6.85 -1.84
N THR A 102 -18.01 6.11 -1.80
CA THR A 102 -17.73 5.05 -2.79
C THR A 102 -18.63 3.82 -2.62
N ASN A 103 -19.36 3.70 -1.50
CA ASN A 103 -20.18 2.55 -1.15
C ASN A 103 -19.42 1.21 -1.29
N PRO A 104 -18.31 1.02 -0.53
CA PRO A 104 -17.50 -0.17 -0.62
C PRO A 104 -18.29 -1.37 -0.09
N GLY A 105 -18.29 -2.47 -0.84
CA GLY A 105 -18.76 -3.78 -0.37
C GLY A 105 -17.66 -4.56 0.35
N PHE A 106 -16.39 -4.18 0.14
CA PHE A 106 -15.23 -4.72 0.83
C PHE A 106 -14.11 -3.68 0.89
N ILE A 107 -13.40 -3.61 2.01
CA ILE A 107 -12.23 -2.74 2.18
C ILE A 107 -11.03 -3.62 2.47
N ALA A 108 -10.01 -3.55 1.62
CA ALA A 108 -8.73 -4.21 1.81
C ALA A 108 -7.74 -3.20 2.40
N VAL A 109 -7.18 -3.49 3.57
CA VAL A 109 -6.25 -2.59 4.28
C VAL A 109 -4.89 -3.26 4.42
N PHE A 110 -3.80 -2.55 4.07
CA PHE A 110 -2.44 -3.06 4.27
C PHE A 110 -1.44 -1.93 4.52
N GLY A 111 -0.71 -2.01 5.63
CA GLY A 111 0.44 -1.14 5.89
C GLY A 111 0.11 0.35 6.02
N THR A 112 -1.11 0.70 6.42
CA THR A 112 -1.54 2.09 6.67
C THR A 112 -2.08 2.21 8.08
N GLY A 113 -1.89 3.37 8.71
CA GLY A 113 -2.35 3.62 10.08
C GLY A 113 -3.86 3.87 10.12
N ILE A 114 -4.57 3.11 10.96
CA ILE A 114 -5.91 3.44 11.47
C ILE A 114 -5.76 3.96 12.90
#